data_AF-A0A954Y6Z7-F1
#
_entry.id   AF-A0A954Y6Z7-F1
#
_cell.length_a   1.000
_cell.length_b   1.000
_cell.length_c   1.000
_cell.angle_alpha   90.00
_cell.angle_beta   90.00
_cell.angle_gamma   90.00
#
_symmetry.space_group_name_H-M   'P 1'
#
loop_
_entity.id
_entity.type
_entity.pdbx_description
1 polymer ?
#
loop_
_entity_poly.entity_id
_entity_poly.type
_entity_poly.pdbx_seq_one_letter_code
_entity_poly.pdbx_strand_id
1 'polypeptide(L)'
;MTVVAKLGGSLFDQPRVEGRLSAWLAAQPRCRIVLIVGGGRSVEGLRQAHARGELTDEEAHWEAIRVMDENASELHHRLTAYLRVNSIATSAFEGGQG
;
A
#
# COMPACT_ATOMS: atom_id res chain seq x y z
N MET A 1 -10.88 -15.87 6.37
CA MET A 1 -9.52 -15.42 6.76
C MET A 1 -9.14 -14.22 5.90
N THR A 2 -8.58 -13.19 6.52
CA THR A 2 -8.09 -11.98 5.84
C THR A 2 -6.60 -11.84 6.10
N VAL A 3 -5.82 -11.59 5.06
CA VAL A 3 -4.38 -11.32 5.13
C VAL A 3 -4.16 -9.86 4.76
N VAL A 4 -3.39 -9.14 5.57
CA VAL A 4 -2.93 -7.79 5.25
C VAL A 4 -1.48 -7.88 4.84
N ALA A 5 -1.16 -7.46 3.62
CA ALA A 5 0.18 -7.52 3.06
C ALA A 5 0.65 -6.12 2.66
N LYS A 6 1.84 -5.74 3.11
CA LYS A 6 2.49 -4.49 2.70
C LYS A 6 3.23 -4.71 1.39
N LEU A 7 2.92 -3.89 0.39
CA LEU A 7 3.78 -3.74 -0.79
C LEU A 7 4.76 -2.60 -0.54
N GLY A 8 6.06 -2.90 -0.53
CA GLY A 8 7.12 -1.90 -0.43
C GLY A 8 7.13 -1.00 -1.67
N GLY A 9 7.20 0.32 -1.49
CA GLY A 9 7.09 1.26 -2.61
C GLY A 9 8.26 1.22 -3.60
N SER A 10 9.42 0.70 -3.20
CA SER A 10 10.56 0.47 -4.11
C SER A 10 10.31 -0.66 -5.11
N LEU A 11 9.27 -1.48 -4.92
CA LEU A 11 8.90 -2.54 -5.86
C LEU A 11 8.26 -1.98 -7.14
N PHE A 12 7.67 -0.76 -7.10
CA PHE A 12 7.10 -0.11 -8.29
C PHE A 12 8.14 0.24 -9.34
N ASP A 13 9.39 0.41 -8.92
CA ASP A 13 10.51 0.73 -9.79
C ASP A 13 11.12 -0.50 -10.47
N GLN A 14 10.68 -1.70 -10.07
CA GLN A 14 11.20 -2.95 -10.62
C GLN A 14 10.45 -3.33 -11.91
N PRO A 15 11.18 -3.73 -12.96
CA PRO A 15 10.56 -4.30 -14.15
C PRO A 15 9.66 -5.48 -13.78
N ARG A 16 8.49 -5.58 -14.44
CA ARG A 16 7.54 -6.71 -14.29
C ARG A 16 6.98 -6.89 -12.87
N VAL A 17 6.89 -5.83 -12.07
CA VAL A 17 6.29 -5.87 -10.73
C VAL A 17 4.88 -6.47 -10.76
N GLU A 18 4.07 -6.13 -11.78
CA GLU A 18 2.73 -6.65 -12.01
C GLU A 18 2.69 -8.18 -12.15
N GLY A 19 3.62 -8.76 -12.91
CA GLY A 19 3.71 -10.20 -13.11
C GLY A 19 4.13 -10.94 -11.84
N ARG A 20 5.11 -10.38 -11.12
CA ARG A 20 5.58 -10.96 -9.84
C ARG A 20 4.51 -10.88 -8.75
N LEU A 21 3.83 -9.75 -8.65
CA LEU A 21 2.74 -9.56 -7.70
C LEU A 21 1.54 -10.45 -8.04
N SER A 22 1.17 -10.56 -9.32
CA SER A 22 0.10 -11.46 -9.77
C SER A 22 0.42 -12.93 -9.46
N ALA A 23 1.65 -13.37 -9.73
CA ALA A 23 2.10 -14.72 -9.41
C ALA A 23 2.07 -14.99 -7.89
N TRP A 24 2.53 -14.02 -7.08
CA TRP A 24 2.45 -14.13 -5.63
C TRP A 24 0.99 -14.21 -5.15
N LEU A 25 0.10 -13.34 -5.66
CA LEU A 25 -1.32 -13.33 -5.31
C LEU A 25 -2.01 -14.65 -5.68
N ALA A 26 -1.70 -15.22 -6.84
CA ALA A 26 -2.25 -16.50 -7.29
C ALA A 26 -1.78 -17.70 -6.44
N ALA A 27 -0.59 -17.60 -5.82
CA ALA A 27 -0.06 -18.64 -4.95
C ALA A 27 -0.61 -18.62 -3.52
N GLN A 28 -1.38 -17.58 -3.15
CA GLN A 28 -1.93 -17.49 -1.80
C GLN A 28 -3.11 -18.44 -1.60
N PRO A 29 -3.32 -18.96 -0.37
CA PRO A 29 -4.53 -19.70 -0.03
C PRO A 29 -5.78 -18.88 -0.34
N ARG A 30 -6.94 -19.54 -0.56
CA ARG A 30 -8.23 -18.87 -0.79
C ARG A 30 -8.63 -18.02 0.42
N CYS A 31 -8.22 -16.76 0.42
CA CYS A 31 -8.45 -15.79 1.48
C CYS A 31 -8.65 -14.38 0.90
N ARG A 32 -9.20 -13.46 1.70
CA ARG A 32 -9.21 -12.04 1.33
C ARG A 32 -7.82 -11.48 1.57
N ILE A 33 -7.24 -10.82 0.58
CA ILE A 33 -5.94 -10.14 0.71
C ILE A 33 -6.19 -8.64 0.60
N VAL A 34 -5.66 -7.91 1.57
CA VAL A 34 -5.65 -6.45 1.60
C VAL A 34 -4.21 -6.02 1.36
N LEU A 35 -3.97 -5.32 0.25
CA LEU A 35 -2.65 -4.79 -0.08
C LEU A 35 -2.53 -3.35 0.38
N ILE A 36 -1.52 -3.06 1.20
CA ILE A 36 -1.17 -1.69 1.61
C ILE A 36 0.05 -1.25 0.81
N VAL A 37 -0.16 -0.31 -0.10
CA VAL A 37 0.86 0.20 -1.01
C VAL A 37 1.80 1.20 -0.31
N GLY A 38 3.09 1.18 -0.61
CA GLY A 38 4.11 2.02 0.03
C GLY A 38 4.53 3.18 -0.85
N GLY A 39 5.18 4.17 -0.26
CA GLY A 39 5.51 5.44 -0.94
C GLY A 39 6.69 5.43 -1.91
N GLY A 40 7.67 4.55 -1.69
CA GLY A 40 8.78 4.34 -2.63
C GLY A 40 9.69 5.57 -2.77
N ARG A 41 10.28 5.75 -3.96
CA ARG A 41 11.17 6.89 -4.26
C ARG A 41 10.49 8.26 -4.08
N SER A 42 9.18 8.34 -4.28
CA SER A 42 8.44 9.60 -4.09
C SER A 42 8.44 10.04 -2.62
N VAL A 43 8.27 9.11 -1.68
CA VAL A 43 8.36 9.42 -0.23
C VAL A 43 9.80 9.64 0.24
N GLU A 44 10.78 9.02 -0.42
CA GLU A 44 12.20 9.32 -0.18
C GLU A 44 12.51 10.82 -0.40
N GLY A 45 11.97 11.40 -1.47
CA GLY A 45 12.12 12.84 -1.77
C GLY A 45 11.53 13.73 -0.67
N LEU A 46 10.35 13.36 -0.15
CA LEU A 46 9.70 14.07 0.97
C LEU A 46 10.54 13.99 2.25
N ARG A 47 11.13 12.81 2.55
CA ARG A 47 12.04 12.66 3.70
C ARG A 47 13.24 13.59 3.59
N GLN A 48 13.80 13.74 2.39
CA GLN A 48 14.93 14.63 2.16
C GLN A 48 14.54 16.11 2.27
N ALA A 49 13.37 16.50 1.77
CA ALA A 49 12.84 17.86 1.93
C ALA A 49 12.61 18.20 3.41
N HIS A 50 12.02 17.29 4.17
CA HIS A 50 11.87 17.41 5.62
C HIS A 50 13.23 17.57 6.33
N ALA A 51 14.21 16.73 5.98
CA ALA A 51 15.56 16.81 6.56
C ALA A 51 16.28 18.13 6.23
N ARG A 52 15.93 18.80 5.13
CA ARG A 52 16.42 20.15 4.78
C ARG A 52 15.61 21.27 5.44
N GLY A 53 14.55 20.96 6.19
CA GLY A 53 13.67 21.93 6.83
C GLY A 53 12.67 22.59 5.87
N GLU A 54 12.47 22.03 4.68
CA GLU A 54 11.52 22.55 3.68
C GLU A 54 10.07 22.15 3.98
N LEU A 55 9.89 21.10 4.78
CA LEU A 55 8.59 20.59 5.22
C LEU A 55 8.63 20.34 6.72
N THR A 56 7.56 20.67 7.42
CA THR A 56 7.31 20.19 8.78
C THR A 56 7.10 18.67 8.80
N ASP A 57 7.17 18.06 9.99
CA ASP A 57 6.93 16.63 10.15
C ASP A 57 5.49 16.25 9.73
N GLU A 58 4.51 17.09 10.07
CA GLU A 58 3.11 16.90 9.70
C GLU A 58 2.88 16.99 8.18
N GLU A 59 3.47 18.00 7.52
CA GLU A 59 3.38 18.15 6.06
C GLU A 59 4.03 16.95 5.36
N ALA A 60 5.23 16.54 5.78
CA ALA A 60 5.92 15.39 5.20
C ALA A 60 5.14 14.09 5.41
N HIS A 61 4.50 13.92 6.57
CA HIS A 61 3.68 12.76 6.89
C HIS A 61 2.44 12.65 5.99
N TRP A 62 1.64 13.71 5.90
CA TRP A 62 0.41 13.68 5.11
C TRP A 62 0.68 13.62 3.61
N GLU A 63 1.75 14.27 3.13
CA GLU A 63 2.15 14.16 1.73
C GLU A 63 2.60 12.72 1.42
N ALA A 64 3.30 12.05 2.35
CA ALA A 64 3.66 10.65 2.17
C ALA A 64 2.43 9.72 2.08
N ILE A 65 1.38 9.99 2.87
CA ILE A 65 0.11 9.27 2.78
C ILE A 65 -0.55 9.51 1.41
N ARG A 66 -0.58 10.75 0.92
CA ARG A 66 -1.14 11.07 -0.40
C ARG A 66 -0.39 10.32 -1.51
N VAL A 67 0.94 10.33 -1.49
CA VAL A 67 1.77 9.58 -2.44
C VAL A 67 1.52 8.08 -2.37
N MET A 68 1.30 7.52 -1.17
CA MET A 68 0.94 6.11 -1.01
C MET A 68 -0.41 5.79 -1.65
N ASP A 69 -1.37 6.71 -1.60
CA ASP A 69 -2.69 6.58 -2.22
C ASP A 69 -2.63 6.68 -3.77
N GLU A 70 -1.78 7.57 -4.28
CA GLU A 70 -1.47 7.68 -5.71
C GLU A 70 -0.82 6.39 -6.23
N ASN A 71 0.15 5.85 -5.50
CA ASN A 71 0.78 4.57 -5.83
C ASN A 71 -0.25 3.42 -5.82
N ALA A 72 -1.23 3.44 -4.91
CA ALA A 72 -2.32 2.46 -4.91
C ALA A 72 -3.23 2.60 -6.14
N SER A 73 -3.49 3.82 -6.58
CA SER A 73 -4.27 4.10 -7.78
C SER A 73 -3.54 3.64 -9.04
N GLU A 74 -2.24 3.92 -9.15
CA GLU A 74 -1.41 3.45 -10.24
C GLU A 74 -1.33 1.91 -10.28
N LEU A 75 -1.18 1.26 -9.12
CA LEU A 75 -1.21 -0.20 -9.05
C LEU A 75 -2.54 -0.78 -9.54
N HIS A 76 -3.65 -0.14 -9.18
CA HIS A 76 -4.99 -0.57 -9.59
C HIS A 76 -5.16 -0.50 -11.10
N HIS A 77 -4.65 0.55 -11.76
CA HIS A 77 -4.66 0.64 -13.22
C HIS A 77 -3.87 -0.48 -13.91
N ARG A 78 -2.78 -0.95 -13.29
CA ARG A 78 -1.95 -2.05 -13.80
C ARG A 78 -2.57 -3.43 -13.49
N LEU A 79 -3.34 -3.55 -12.41
CA LEU A 79 -3.93 -4.80 -11.92
C LEU A 79 -5.45 -4.69 -11.79
N THR A 80 -6.13 -4.63 -12.93
CA THR A 80 -7.60 -4.42 -13.01
C THR A 80 -8.45 -5.54 -12.40
N ALA A 81 -7.85 -6.70 -12.11
CA ALA A 81 -8.52 -7.83 -11.45
C ALA A 81 -8.79 -7.59 -9.95
N TYR A 82 -8.28 -6.50 -9.36
CA TYR A 82 -8.41 -6.19 -7.94
C TYR A 82 -9.16 -4.88 -7.72
N LEU A 83 -9.91 -4.83 -6.62
CA LEU A 83 -10.64 -3.63 -6.20
C LEU A 83 -9.74 -2.75 -5.34
N ARG A 84 -9.76 -1.44 -5.62
CA ARG A 84 -9.27 -0.43 -4.67
C ARG A 84 -10.39 -0.12 -3.67
N VAL A 85 -10.03 -0.09 -2.40
CA VAL A 85 -10.96 0.22 -1.30
C VAL A 85 -10.36 1.31 -0.42
N ASN A 86 -11.19 2.24 0.03
CA ASN A 86 -10.78 3.34 0.92
C ASN A 86 -11.09 3.04 2.39
N SER A 87 -11.89 2.01 2.65
CA SER A 87 -12.20 1.50 3.97
C SER A 87 -12.50 0.00 3.87
N ILE A 88 -12.27 -0.71 4.98
CA ILE A 88 -12.64 -2.11 5.10
C ILE A 88 -13.54 -2.18 6.33
N ALA A 89 -14.78 -2.64 6.13
CA ALA A 89 -15.66 -2.90 7.25
C ALA A 89 -15.09 -4.08 8.06
N THR A 90 -14.60 -3.80 9.26
CA THR A 90 -14.25 -4.82 10.23
C THR A 90 -15.54 -5.23 10.92
N SER A 91 -16.19 -6.31 10.46
CA SER A 91 -17.19 -6.97 11.30
C SER A 91 -16.45 -7.46 12.54
N ALA A 92 -16.82 -6.92 13.71
CA ALA A 92 -16.11 -7.06 14.96
C ALA A 92 -15.68 -8.51 15.24
N PHE A 93 -14.43 -8.67 15.67
CA PHE A 93 -13.99 -9.85 16.37
C PHE A 93 -14.78 -9.85 17.70
N GLU A 94 -15.87 -10.61 17.78
CA GLU A 94 -16.54 -10.88 19.06
C GLU A 94 -15.59 -11.74 19.89
N GLY A 95 -14.71 -11.08 20.64
CA GLY A 95 -13.94 -11.71 21.69
C GLY A 95 -14.90 -12.17 22.78
N GLY A 96 -15.26 -13.45 22.75
CA GLY A 96 -15.90 -14.11 23.89
C GLY A 96 -14.95 -14.06 25.08
N GLN A 97 -15.28 -13.26 26.08
CA GLN A 97 -14.78 -13.46 27.43
C GLN A 97 -15.75 -14.40 28.13
N GLY A 98 -15.28 -15.62 28.41
CA GLY A 98 -15.81 -16.47 29.46
C GLY A 98 -15.04 -16.26 30.75
#